data_AF-A0A399RAJ6-F1
#
_entry.id   AF-A0A399RAJ6-F1
#
_cell.length_a   1.000
_cell.length_b   1.000
_cell.length_c   1.000
_cell.angle_alpha   90.00
_cell.angle_beta   90.00
_cell.angle_gamma   90.00
#
_symmetry.space_group_name_H-M   'P 1'
#
loop_
_entity.id
_entity.type
_entity.pdbx_description
1 polymer ?
#
loop_
_entity_poly.entity_id
_entity_poly.type
_entity_poly.pdbx_seq_one_letter_code
_entity_poly.pdbx_strand_id
1 'polypeptide(L)'
;MLDPIDVGQGGRNEDAALARCRHGVFRRSAIEGKLHAPRGWATLIARWIQNETGQGRIMHMPRLANVNLLGVLLAAIAIYFVGFLWYGLLFSEAYMNGIGVFFNEAGDTVRWLEADGISTRTGMGEEGAWMAAGFLIPLVLSFGLGYFLKTQAISSIGGAAGFGLVLSLLVGVPLMAYGLVYSPWHSWPAFLVDASHTVVSFVAGCIVLSFFD
;
A
#
# COMPACT_ATOMS: atom_id res chain seq x y z
N MET A 1 32.81 -59.22 14.99
CA MET A 1 32.17 -57.92 15.30
C MET A 1 32.79 -56.88 14.39
N LEU A 2 32.22 -56.74 13.20
CA LEU A 2 32.44 -55.66 12.23
C LEU A 2 31.12 -55.52 11.46
N ASP A 3 30.68 -54.28 11.33
CA ASP A 3 29.37 -53.82 10.86
C ASP A 3 29.38 -53.52 9.34
N PRO A 4 28.24 -53.12 8.73
CA PRO A 4 27.82 -53.44 7.36
C PRO A 4 27.96 -52.28 6.34
N ILE A 5 27.72 -52.57 5.05
CA ILE A 5 27.31 -51.59 4.02
C ILE A 5 26.31 -52.22 3.03
N ASP A 6 25.29 -51.43 2.72
CA ASP A 6 24.15 -51.60 1.81
C ASP A 6 24.53 -51.42 0.32
N VAL A 7 23.51 -51.51 -0.55
CA VAL A 7 23.38 -50.95 -1.92
C VAL A 7 23.45 -51.96 -3.07
N GLY A 8 22.38 -52.00 -3.86
CA GLY A 8 22.53 -52.18 -5.32
C GLY A 8 21.36 -52.86 -6.05
N GLN A 9 20.44 -52.03 -6.56
CA GLN A 9 19.52 -52.39 -7.64
C GLN A 9 20.26 -52.63 -8.97
N GLY A 10 19.73 -53.54 -9.79
CA GLY A 10 19.99 -53.70 -11.23
C GLY A 10 19.28 -54.97 -11.70
N GLY A 11 18.28 -54.97 -12.58
CA GLY A 11 18.17 -54.30 -13.87
C GLY A 11 18.59 -55.29 -14.96
N ARG A 12 17.65 -55.76 -15.80
CA ARG A 12 17.78 -56.01 -17.27
C ARG A 12 16.82 -57.06 -17.84
N ASN A 13 16.27 -56.65 -18.99
CA ASN A 13 16.14 -57.40 -20.26
C ASN A 13 15.19 -58.59 -20.35
N GLU A 14 14.04 -58.34 -21.00
CA GLU A 14 13.38 -59.33 -21.85
C GLU A 14 13.05 -58.71 -23.21
N ASP A 15 14.04 -58.73 -24.10
CA ASP A 15 13.85 -58.63 -25.56
C ASP A 15 13.76 -60.04 -26.12
N ALA A 16 12.57 -60.53 -26.47
CA ALA A 16 12.38 -61.63 -27.42
C ALA A 16 10.92 -61.80 -27.85
N ALA A 17 10.42 -60.95 -28.74
CA ALA A 17 9.27 -61.28 -29.58
C ALA A 17 9.31 -60.51 -30.90
N LEU A 18 10.23 -60.95 -31.76
CA LEU A 18 10.24 -60.66 -33.19
C LEU A 18 9.03 -61.29 -33.90
N ALA A 19 8.56 -60.57 -34.93
CA ALA A 19 7.80 -60.99 -36.13
C ALA A 19 6.34 -60.48 -36.16
N ARG A 20 6.06 -59.34 -36.81
CA ARG A 20 5.98 -59.05 -38.25
C ARG A 20 4.65 -59.45 -38.93
N CYS A 21 4.09 -58.43 -39.59
CA CYS A 21 3.31 -58.44 -40.84
C CYS A 21 1.81 -58.77 -40.79
N ARG A 22 0.98 -57.72 -40.87
CA ARG A 22 -0.24 -57.71 -41.71
C ARG A 22 -0.31 -56.43 -42.56
N HIS A 23 -0.62 -56.67 -43.83
CA HIS A 23 -0.95 -55.79 -44.98
C HIS A 23 -1.58 -54.44 -44.62
N GLY A 24 -1.29 -53.30 -45.24
CA GLY A 24 -0.98 -53.01 -46.65
C GLY A 24 -2.25 -52.58 -47.38
N VAL A 25 -2.28 -51.36 -47.98
CA VAL A 25 -3.35 -50.62 -48.73
C VAL A 25 -3.78 -49.36 -47.93
N PHE A 26 -3.65 -48.11 -48.35
CA PHE A 26 -3.31 -47.47 -49.63
C PHE A 26 -2.75 -46.06 -49.34
N ARG A 27 -1.62 -45.68 -49.95
CA ARG A 27 -1.18 -44.27 -50.06
C ARG A 27 -1.92 -43.61 -51.21
N ARG A 28 -2.53 -42.45 -50.98
CA ARG A 28 -2.72 -41.40 -51.99
C ARG A 28 -2.18 -40.09 -51.44
N SER A 29 -0.97 -39.77 -51.84
CA SER A 29 -0.48 -38.39 -51.92
C SER A 29 -0.93 -37.80 -53.25
N ALA A 30 -1.66 -36.69 -53.23
CA ALA A 30 -1.59 -35.58 -54.19
C ALA A 30 -2.81 -34.68 -53.94
N ILE A 31 -2.64 -33.48 -53.36
CA ILE A 31 -2.46 -32.19 -54.03
C ILE A 31 -3.80 -31.41 -53.98
N GLU A 32 -3.69 -30.13 -53.59
CA GLU A 32 -4.71 -29.05 -53.63
C GLU A 32 -5.77 -29.05 -52.50
N GLY A 33 -5.94 -28.02 -51.66
CA GLY A 33 -5.48 -26.63 -51.74
C GLY A 33 -5.30 -26.02 -50.35
N LYS A 34 -4.20 -25.27 -50.21
CA LYS A 34 -3.93 -24.36 -49.09
C LYS A 34 -4.92 -23.19 -49.14
N LEU A 35 -5.88 -23.16 -48.22
CA LEU A 35 -6.51 -21.93 -47.76
C LEU A 35 -6.06 -21.69 -46.32
N HIS A 36 -4.87 -21.12 -46.18
CA HIS A 36 -4.45 -20.50 -44.94
C HIS A 36 -5.26 -19.21 -44.77
N ALA A 37 -6.44 -19.31 -44.16
CA ALA A 37 -7.12 -18.14 -43.62
C ALA A 37 -6.26 -17.57 -42.47
N PRO A 38 -5.90 -16.27 -42.48
CA PRO A 38 -5.09 -15.68 -41.42
C PRO A 38 -5.88 -15.67 -40.10
N ARG A 39 -5.51 -16.58 -39.20
CA ARG A 39 -6.07 -16.80 -37.84
C ARG A 39 -5.80 -15.66 -36.83
N GLY A 40 -5.59 -14.43 -37.29
CA GLY A 40 -5.26 -13.30 -36.41
C GLY A 40 -6.46 -12.45 -36.07
N TRP A 41 -7.17 -11.96 -37.09
CA TRP A 41 -8.06 -10.80 -36.93
C TRP A 41 -9.49 -11.17 -36.57
N ALA A 42 -10.05 -12.24 -37.13
CA ALA A 42 -11.42 -12.66 -36.80
C ALA A 42 -11.56 -13.15 -35.35
N THR A 43 -10.54 -13.82 -34.81
CA THR A 43 -10.46 -14.22 -33.41
C THR A 43 -10.21 -13.03 -32.48
N LEU A 44 -9.39 -12.06 -32.89
CA LEU A 44 -9.21 -10.80 -32.14
C LEU A 44 -10.49 -9.95 -32.13
N ILE A 45 -11.20 -9.86 -33.25
CA ILE A 45 -12.47 -9.13 -33.36
C ILE A 45 -13.57 -9.86 -32.57
N ALA A 46 -13.66 -11.19 -32.66
CA ALA A 46 -14.61 -11.96 -31.84
C ALA A 46 -14.32 -11.82 -30.33
N ARG A 47 -13.04 -11.81 -29.93
CA ARG A 47 -12.61 -11.59 -28.54
C ARG A 47 -12.87 -10.15 -28.08
N TRP A 48 -12.68 -9.17 -28.96
CA TRP A 48 -12.99 -7.76 -28.69
C TRP A 48 -14.50 -7.53 -28.53
N ILE A 49 -15.31 -8.07 -29.44
CA ILE A 49 -16.78 -8.00 -29.38
C ILE A 49 -17.31 -8.70 -28.12
N GLN A 50 -16.80 -9.89 -27.77
CA GLN A 50 -17.19 -10.58 -26.52
C GLN A 50 -16.81 -9.79 -25.26
N ASN A 51 -15.73 -9.01 -25.30
CA ASN A 51 -15.30 -8.19 -24.17
C ASN A 51 -16.21 -6.94 -24.00
N GLU A 52 -16.73 -6.39 -25.10
CA GLU A 52 -17.64 -5.23 -25.06
C GLU A 52 -19.09 -5.59 -24.72
N THR A 53 -19.56 -6.79 -25.07
CA THR A 53 -20.95 -7.20 -24.82
C THR A 53 -21.15 -7.99 -23.51
N GLY A 54 -20.07 -8.40 -22.84
CA GLY A 54 -20.11 -9.32 -21.70
C GLY A 54 -19.74 -8.72 -20.34
N GLN A 55 -19.24 -7.49 -20.27
CA GLN A 55 -18.94 -6.84 -18.99
C GLN A 55 -20.15 -6.04 -18.49
N GLY A 56 -21.04 -6.72 -17.76
CA GLY A 56 -21.78 -6.04 -16.71
C GLY A 56 -20.76 -5.38 -15.79
N ARG A 57 -20.59 -4.05 -15.91
CA ARG A 57 -19.65 -3.16 -15.20
C ARG A 57 -19.05 -3.82 -13.94
N ILE A 58 -18.03 -4.65 -14.11
CA ILE A 58 -17.09 -4.92 -13.03
C ILE A 58 -16.30 -3.63 -13.01
N MET A 59 -16.60 -2.73 -12.07
CA MET A 59 -15.71 -1.62 -11.80
C MET A 59 -14.37 -2.25 -11.43
N HIS A 60 -13.47 -2.39 -12.40
CA HIS A 60 -12.09 -2.74 -12.16
C HIS A 60 -11.58 -1.65 -11.22
N MET A 61 -11.49 -1.97 -9.93
CA MET A 61 -11.00 -1.03 -8.94
C MET A 61 -9.64 -0.56 -9.43
N PRO A 62 -9.42 0.75 -9.58
CA PRO A 62 -8.17 1.22 -10.14
C PRO A 62 -7.04 0.83 -9.18
N ARG A 63 -5.99 0.20 -9.73
CA ARG A 63 -4.81 -0.24 -8.99
C ARG A 63 -3.57 0.42 -9.57
N LEU A 64 -2.61 0.73 -8.70
CA LEU A 64 -1.28 1.21 -9.06
C LEU A 64 -0.24 0.38 -8.30
N ALA A 65 0.73 -0.20 -9.00
CA ALA A 65 1.74 -1.09 -8.40
C ALA A 65 1.12 -2.24 -7.55
N ASN A 66 0.02 -2.83 -8.03
CA ASN A 66 -0.81 -3.82 -7.32
C ASN A 66 -1.51 -3.33 -6.04
N VAL A 67 -1.36 -2.07 -5.65
CA VAL A 67 -2.07 -1.45 -4.53
C VAL A 67 -3.45 -0.94 -4.98
N ASN A 68 -4.49 -1.18 -4.18
CA ASN A 68 -5.85 -0.73 -4.46
C ASN A 68 -6.02 0.77 -4.14
N LEU A 69 -6.31 1.61 -5.15
CA LEU A 69 -6.40 3.05 -4.96
C LEU A 69 -7.59 3.48 -4.09
N LEU A 70 -8.69 2.69 -4.06
CA LEU A 70 -9.80 2.98 -3.14
C LEU A 70 -9.35 2.76 -1.69
N GLY A 71 -8.61 1.68 -1.43
CA GLY A 71 -8.06 1.40 -0.10
C GLY A 71 -7.11 2.51 0.35
N VAL A 72 -6.25 3.00 -0.55
CA VAL A 72 -5.34 4.13 -0.31
C VAL A 72 -6.11 5.39 0.07
N LEU A 73 -7.17 5.72 -0.68
CA LEU A 73 -7.99 6.90 -0.39
C LEU A 73 -8.70 6.79 0.97
N LEU A 74 -9.30 5.64 1.27
CA LEU A 74 -10.00 5.42 2.53
C LEU A 74 -9.05 5.42 3.73
N ALA A 75 -7.85 4.86 3.58
CA ALA A 75 -6.82 4.92 4.61
C ALA A 75 -6.31 6.35 4.81
N ALA A 76 -6.15 7.13 3.73
CA ALA A 76 -5.78 8.54 3.83
C ALA A 76 -6.83 9.35 4.59
N ILE A 77 -8.12 9.12 4.32
CA ILE A 77 -9.23 9.74 5.05
C ILE A 77 -9.18 9.35 6.54
N ALA A 78 -8.95 8.08 6.85
CA ALA A 78 -8.86 7.62 8.23
C ALA A 78 -7.69 8.30 8.97
N ILE A 79 -6.50 8.35 8.37
CA ILE A 79 -5.32 9.02 8.93
C ILE A 79 -5.59 10.52 9.13
N TYR A 80 -6.18 11.18 8.14
CA TYR A 80 -6.51 12.60 8.21
C TYR A 80 -7.52 12.89 9.33
N PHE A 81 -8.53 12.03 9.48
CA PHE A 81 -9.52 12.14 10.54
C PHE A 81 -8.90 11.93 11.93
N VAL A 82 -7.95 10.99 12.08
CA VAL A 82 -7.15 10.86 13.31
C VAL A 82 -6.39 12.15 13.61
N GLY A 83 -5.83 12.81 12.60
CA GLY A 83 -5.21 14.13 12.74
C GLY A 83 -6.17 15.20 13.23
N PHE A 84 -7.36 15.28 12.64
CA PHE A 84 -8.41 16.19 13.10
C PHE A 84 -8.76 15.95 14.59
N LEU A 85 -8.91 14.69 15.01
CA LEU A 85 -9.19 14.37 16.41
C LEU A 85 -8.03 14.77 17.34
N TRP A 86 -6.79 14.47 16.96
CA TRP A 86 -5.61 14.76 17.79
C TRP A 86 -5.35 16.26 17.92
N TYR A 87 -5.19 16.95 16.80
CA TYR A 87 -4.76 18.34 16.76
C TYR A 87 -5.91 19.34 16.90
N GLY A 88 -7.14 18.91 16.58
CA GLY A 88 -8.33 19.77 16.66
C GLY A 88 -9.09 19.65 17.99
N LEU A 89 -9.26 18.42 18.51
CA LEU A 89 -10.16 18.17 19.65
C LEU A 89 -9.46 17.75 20.94
N LEU A 90 -8.53 16.80 20.87
CA LEU A 90 -8.00 16.13 22.07
C LEU A 90 -6.78 16.86 22.68
N PHE A 91 -5.86 17.32 21.83
CA PHE A 91 -4.55 17.83 22.25
C PHE A 91 -4.19 19.16 21.59
N SER A 92 -5.20 19.91 21.12
CA SER A 92 -5.01 21.19 20.43
C SER A 92 -4.17 22.16 21.26
N GLU A 93 -4.53 22.39 22.53
CA GLU A 93 -3.82 23.29 23.42
C GLU A 93 -2.37 22.85 23.66
N ALA A 94 -2.15 21.58 23.99
CA ALA A 94 -0.83 21.03 24.25
C ALA A 94 0.09 21.12 23.02
N TYR A 95 -0.46 20.85 21.83
CA TYR A 95 0.26 20.95 20.58
C TYR A 95 0.58 22.39 20.21
N MET A 96 -0.44 23.26 20.16
CA MET A 96 -0.31 24.66 19.70
C MET A 96 0.67 25.43 20.60
N ASN A 97 0.49 25.36 21.92
CA ASN A 97 1.46 25.95 22.85
C ASN A 97 2.85 25.32 22.70
N GLY A 98 2.88 24.01 22.43
CA GLY A 98 4.11 23.27 22.23
C GLY A 98 4.89 23.68 20.97
N ILE A 99 4.22 24.10 19.90
CA ILE A 99 4.84 24.61 18.68
C ILE A 99 4.98 26.14 18.65
N GLY A 100 4.73 26.82 19.78
CA GLY A 100 4.90 28.27 19.91
C GLY A 100 3.73 29.11 19.36
N VAL A 101 2.54 28.52 19.29
CA VAL A 101 1.30 29.18 18.89
C VAL A 101 0.42 29.40 20.10
N PHE A 102 0.15 30.67 20.42
CA PHE A 102 -0.59 31.04 21.62
C PHE A 102 -1.86 31.80 21.23
N PHE A 103 -2.98 31.39 21.82
CA PHE A 103 -4.26 32.09 21.70
C PHE A 103 -4.46 32.97 22.93
N ASN A 104 -5.04 34.15 22.76
CA ASN A 104 -5.48 34.95 23.90
C ASN A 104 -6.82 34.42 24.46
N GLU A 105 -7.16 34.80 25.69
CA GLU A 105 -8.40 34.36 26.35
C GLU A 105 -9.68 34.71 25.56
N ALA A 106 -9.65 35.77 24.75
CA ALA A 106 -10.78 36.16 23.91
C ALA A 106 -10.84 35.43 22.55
N GLY A 107 -9.81 34.66 22.18
CA GLY A 107 -9.74 33.89 20.93
C GLY A 107 -9.68 34.72 19.65
N ASP A 108 -9.40 36.03 19.75
CA ASP A 108 -9.39 36.98 18.63
C ASP A 108 -7.99 37.27 18.08
N THR A 109 -6.94 36.93 18.85
CA THR A 109 -5.54 37.14 18.46
C THR A 109 -4.74 35.86 18.60
N VAL A 110 -3.92 35.57 17.58
CA VAL A 110 -2.97 34.46 17.59
C VAL A 110 -1.56 35.04 17.62
N ARG A 111 -0.75 34.57 18.57
CA ARG A 111 0.66 34.94 18.70
C ARG A 111 1.52 33.77 18.26
N TRP A 112 2.41 34.04 17.32
CA TRP A 112 3.33 33.09 16.74
C TRP A 112 4.74 33.38 17.23
N LEU A 113 5.41 32.37 17.75
CA LEU A 113 6.85 32.44 17.97
C LEU A 113 7.56 32.23 16.63
N GLU A 114 8.11 33.32 16.08
CA GLU A 114 8.88 33.33 14.84
C GLU A 114 10.38 33.50 15.15
N ALA A 115 11.24 33.30 14.16
CA ALA A 115 12.69 33.44 14.33
C ALA A 115 13.11 34.84 14.81
N ASP A 116 12.36 35.87 14.43
CA ASP A 116 12.64 37.28 14.76
C ASP A 116 11.91 37.76 16.04
N GLY A 117 11.19 36.87 16.72
CA GLY A 117 10.44 37.18 17.94
C GLY A 117 8.96 36.80 17.87
N ILE A 118 8.14 37.36 18.75
CA ILE A 118 6.71 37.06 18.80
C ILE A 118 5.94 37.97 17.85
N SER A 119 5.31 37.38 16.84
CA SER A 119 4.43 38.05 15.89
C SER A 119 2.96 37.83 16.28
N THR A 120 2.19 38.92 16.41
CA THR A 120 0.76 38.85 16.71
C THR A 120 -0.04 39.11 15.44
N ARG A 121 -0.98 38.21 15.11
CA ARG A 121 -1.85 38.33 13.93
C ARG A 121 -3.31 38.27 14.34
N THR A 122 -4.15 39.04 13.64
CA THR A 122 -5.60 39.03 13.74
C THR A 122 -6.18 38.34 12.50
N GLY A 123 -6.83 37.19 12.69
CA GLY A 123 -7.46 36.41 11.62
C GLY A 123 -6.66 35.20 11.13
N MET A 124 -7.39 34.29 10.47
CA MET A 124 -6.86 33.14 9.74
C MET A 124 -6.73 33.55 8.25
N GLY A 125 -5.57 34.05 7.85
CA GLY A 125 -5.26 34.34 6.44
C GLY A 125 -5.20 33.09 5.55
N GLU A 126 -4.02 32.74 5.02
CA GLU A 126 -3.84 31.66 4.05
C GLU A 126 -3.92 30.24 4.65
N GLU A 127 -4.22 30.08 5.95
CA GLU A 127 -4.07 28.79 6.64
C GLU A 127 -5.08 27.74 6.17
N GLY A 128 -6.22 28.16 5.59
CA GLY A 128 -7.18 27.23 4.98
C GLY A 128 -6.61 26.44 3.80
N ALA A 129 -5.73 27.06 2.99
CA ALA A 129 -5.08 26.39 1.86
C ALA A 129 -4.03 25.39 2.34
N TRP A 130 -3.27 25.74 3.39
CA TRP A 130 -2.30 24.84 4.00
C TRP A 130 -2.94 23.63 4.68
N MET A 131 -4.11 23.82 5.29
CA MET A 131 -4.89 22.73 5.86
C MET A 131 -5.36 21.73 4.78
N ALA A 132 -5.81 22.24 3.63
CA ALA A 132 -6.18 21.40 2.48
C ALA A 132 -4.96 20.67 1.88
N ALA A 133 -3.81 21.36 1.77
CA ALA A 133 -2.54 20.73 1.36
C ALA A 133 -2.11 19.62 2.32
N GLY A 134 -2.49 19.72 3.60
CA GLY A 134 -2.27 18.70 4.63
C GLY A 134 -2.84 17.32 4.28
N PHE A 135 -3.86 17.22 3.42
CA PHE A 135 -4.42 15.93 2.97
C PHE A 135 -3.50 15.17 1.98
N LEU A 136 -2.54 15.84 1.34
CA LEU A 136 -1.59 15.15 0.45
C LEU A 136 -0.64 14.22 1.22
N ILE A 137 -0.28 14.60 2.45
CA ILE A 137 0.61 13.81 3.33
C ILE A 137 0.02 12.42 3.62
N PRO A 138 -1.21 12.28 4.17
CA PRO A 138 -1.78 10.98 4.44
C PRO A 138 -2.07 10.17 3.17
N LEU A 139 -2.28 10.83 2.01
CA LEU A 139 -2.46 10.14 0.74
C LEU A 139 -1.17 9.45 0.26
N VAL A 140 -0.03 10.14 0.35
CA VAL A 140 1.27 9.56 0.02
C VAL A 140 1.66 8.49 1.04
N LEU A 141 1.45 8.76 2.33
CA LEU A 141 1.72 7.81 3.40
C LEU A 141 0.89 6.53 3.23
N SER A 142 -0.43 6.63 3.00
CA SER A 142 -1.28 5.45 2.83
C SER A 142 -0.90 4.63 1.60
N PHE A 143 -0.48 5.28 0.51
CA PHE A 143 0.07 4.57 -0.65
C PHE A 143 1.34 3.79 -0.29
N GLY A 144 2.29 4.43 0.41
CA GLY A 144 3.52 3.79 0.85
C GLY A 144 3.28 2.59 1.77
N LEU A 145 2.38 2.75 2.74
CA LEU A 145 1.97 1.66 3.64
C LEU A 145 1.34 0.50 2.87
N GLY A 146 0.40 0.79 1.96
CA GLY A 146 -0.26 -0.23 1.14
C GLY A 146 0.71 -0.97 0.22
N TYR A 147 1.67 -0.25 -0.35
CA TYR A 147 2.74 -0.86 -1.14
C TYR A 147 3.56 -1.85 -0.31
N PHE A 148 3.99 -1.46 0.91
CA PHE A 148 4.78 -2.36 1.75
C PHE A 148 4.00 -3.57 2.26
N LEU A 149 2.74 -3.39 2.69
CA LEU A 149 1.87 -4.51 3.08
C LEU A 149 1.75 -5.54 1.94
N LYS A 150 1.56 -5.05 0.70
CA LYS A 150 1.49 -5.92 -0.48
C LYS A 150 2.79 -6.67 -0.74
N THR A 151 3.94 -5.98 -0.70
CA THR A 151 5.24 -6.61 -0.94
C THR A 151 5.58 -7.68 0.10
N GLN A 152 5.12 -7.51 1.33
CA GLN A 152 5.33 -8.45 2.43
C GLN A 152 4.22 -9.50 2.55
N ALA A 153 3.23 -9.49 1.65
CA ALA A 153 2.07 -10.37 1.66
C ALA A 153 1.30 -10.38 3.00
N ILE A 154 1.21 -9.22 3.66
CA ILE A 154 0.53 -9.06 4.94
C ILE A 154 -0.95 -8.77 4.68
N SER A 155 -1.83 -9.74 4.88
CA SER A 155 -3.28 -9.61 4.63
C SER A 155 -4.14 -9.67 5.89
N SER A 156 -3.57 -10.05 7.04
CA SER A 156 -4.33 -10.13 8.29
C SER A 156 -4.37 -8.77 9.00
N ILE A 157 -5.50 -8.46 9.64
CA ILE A 157 -5.67 -7.23 10.45
C ILE A 157 -4.56 -7.12 11.50
N GLY A 158 -4.28 -8.22 12.22
CA GLY A 158 -3.23 -8.25 13.25
C GLY A 158 -1.83 -8.03 12.68
N GLY A 159 -1.52 -8.64 11.52
CA GLY A 159 -0.25 -8.43 10.83
C GLY A 159 -0.08 -6.99 10.36
N ALA A 160 -1.14 -6.39 9.79
CA ALA A 160 -1.12 -5.02 9.32
C ALA A 160 -0.99 -4.02 10.49
N ALA A 161 -1.73 -4.23 11.58
CA ALA A 161 -1.61 -3.43 12.80
C ALA A 161 -0.20 -3.52 13.39
N GLY A 162 0.36 -4.72 13.48
CA GLY A 162 1.73 -4.96 13.95
C GLY A 162 2.78 -4.28 13.05
N PHE A 163 2.61 -4.36 11.73
CA PHE A 163 3.48 -3.67 10.77
C PHE A 163 3.44 -2.14 10.98
N GLY A 164 2.24 -1.55 11.06
CA GLY A 164 2.07 -0.12 11.33
C GLY A 164 2.67 0.32 12.66
N LEU A 165 2.52 -0.49 13.71
CA LEU A 165 3.10 -0.24 15.03
C LEU A 165 4.63 -0.26 14.98
N VAL A 166 5.23 -1.28 14.36
CA VAL A 166 6.69 -1.38 14.23
C VAL A 166 7.24 -0.23 13.41
N LEU A 167 6.61 0.09 12.28
CA LEU A 167 7.07 1.17 11.41
C LEU A 167 6.95 2.55 12.08
N SER A 168 5.86 2.81 12.79
CA SER A 168 5.72 4.05 13.54
C SER A 168 6.74 4.17 14.68
N LEU A 169 6.98 3.12 15.46
CA LEU A 169 7.93 3.18 16.58
C LEU A 169 9.39 3.24 16.13
N LEU A 170 9.76 2.54 15.06
CA LEU A 170 11.16 2.46 14.60
C LEU A 170 11.53 3.53 13.57
N VAL A 171 10.56 4.12 12.87
CA VAL A 171 10.81 5.13 11.84
C VAL A 171 10.07 6.43 12.16
N GLY A 172 8.75 6.37 12.34
CA GLY A 172 7.92 7.57 12.54
C GLY A 172 8.35 8.40 13.76
N VAL A 173 8.35 7.79 14.96
CA VAL A 173 8.68 8.46 16.22
C VAL A 173 10.12 8.99 16.24
N PRO A 174 11.15 8.22 15.80
CA PRO A 174 12.50 8.76 15.68
C PRO A 174 12.62 9.96 14.73
N LEU A 175 11.87 9.96 13.62
CA LEU A 175 11.85 11.12 12.71
C LEU A 175 11.19 12.34 13.37
N MET A 176 10.14 12.17 14.17
CA MET A 176 9.53 13.27 14.93
C MET A 176 10.44 13.78 16.06
N ALA A 177 11.25 12.89 16.65
CA ALA A 177 12.21 13.26 17.68
C ALA A 177 13.28 14.25 17.17
N TYR A 178 13.51 14.35 15.86
CA TYR A 178 14.39 15.39 15.31
C TYR A 178 13.94 16.80 15.71
N GLY A 179 12.63 17.08 15.67
CA GLY A 179 12.09 18.36 16.11
C GLY A 179 12.38 18.60 17.59
N LEU A 180 12.18 17.59 18.43
CA LEU A 180 12.48 17.69 19.86
C LEU A 180 13.97 17.91 20.13
N VAL A 181 14.87 17.23 19.42
CA VAL A 181 16.31 17.21 19.72
C VAL A 181 17.04 18.41 19.10
N TYR A 182 16.65 18.82 17.89
CA TYR A 182 17.41 19.79 17.09
C TYR A 182 16.72 21.13 16.91
N SER A 183 15.43 21.27 17.25
CA SER A 183 14.83 22.60 17.24
C SER A 183 15.34 23.40 18.44
N PRO A 184 15.52 24.73 18.31
CA PRO A 184 15.80 25.62 19.44
C PRO A 184 14.67 25.62 20.49
N TRP A 185 13.47 25.16 20.11
CA TRP A 185 12.28 25.13 20.95
C TRP A 185 11.92 23.69 21.33
N HIS A 186 12.67 23.14 22.29
CA HIS A 186 12.49 21.78 22.78
C HIS A 186 11.14 21.63 23.53
N SER A 187 10.15 21.02 22.89
CA SER A 187 8.80 20.86 23.45
C SER A 187 8.40 19.39 23.59
N TRP A 188 8.44 18.89 24.82
CA TRP A 188 7.94 17.55 25.15
C TRP A 188 6.44 17.37 24.87
N PRO A 189 5.56 18.34 25.19
CA PRO A 189 4.14 18.21 24.84
C PRO A 189 3.92 18.06 23.34
N ALA A 190 4.55 18.90 22.50
CA ALA A 190 4.43 18.79 21.05
C ALA A 190 4.92 17.43 20.54
N PHE A 191 6.11 17.00 21.00
CA PHE A 191 6.66 15.70 20.63
C PHE A 191 5.73 14.54 21.02
N LEU A 192 5.17 14.52 22.22
CA LEU A 192 4.28 13.44 22.66
C LEU A 192 2.97 13.42 21.87
N VAL A 193 2.43 14.59 21.53
CA VAL A 193 1.25 14.67 20.66
C VAL A 193 1.57 14.13 19.26
N ASP A 194 2.67 14.56 18.64
CA ASP A 194 3.07 14.08 17.31
C ASP A 194 3.43 12.59 17.28
N ALA A 195 4.16 12.11 18.30
CA ALA A 195 4.54 10.70 18.41
C ALA A 195 3.31 9.81 18.59
N SER A 196 2.37 10.19 19.46
CA SER A 196 1.13 9.43 19.67
C SER A 196 0.21 9.48 18.45
N HIS A 197 0.06 10.64 17.80
CA HIS A 197 -0.67 10.78 16.53
C HIS A 197 -0.09 9.86 15.46
N THR A 198 1.24 9.86 15.31
CA THR A 198 1.96 9.04 14.34
C THR A 198 1.70 7.55 14.55
N VAL A 199 1.81 7.07 15.80
CA VAL A 199 1.55 5.66 16.13
C VAL A 199 0.12 5.26 15.78
N VAL A 200 -0.87 6.04 16.22
CA VAL A 200 -2.28 5.72 15.98
C VAL A 200 -2.61 5.78 14.49
N SER A 201 -2.09 6.78 13.77
CA SER A 201 -2.29 6.97 12.34
C SER A 201 -1.74 5.81 11.52
N PHE A 202 -0.52 5.36 11.79
CA PHE A 202 0.10 4.26 11.05
C PHE A 202 -0.65 2.95 11.28
N VAL A 203 -1.02 2.66 12.54
CA VAL A 203 -1.78 1.46 12.89
C VAL A 203 -3.15 1.48 12.23
N ALA A 204 -3.91 2.58 12.38
CA ALA A 204 -5.24 2.72 11.79
C ALA A 204 -5.20 2.65 10.26
N GLY A 205 -4.25 3.33 9.62
CA GLY A 205 -4.05 3.29 8.17
C GLY A 205 -3.77 1.87 7.65
N CYS A 206 -2.88 1.13 8.31
CA CYS A 206 -2.58 -0.25 7.94
C CYS A 206 -3.79 -1.18 8.14
N ILE A 207 -4.55 -1.01 9.23
CA ILE A 207 -5.79 -1.77 9.46
C ILE A 207 -6.78 -1.52 8.32
N VAL A 208 -7.01 -0.26 7.94
CA VAL A 208 -7.93 0.07 6.83
C VAL A 208 -7.44 -0.57 5.53
N LEU A 209 -6.15 -0.49 5.23
CA LEU A 209 -5.56 -1.07 4.02
C LEU A 209 -5.71 -2.60 3.96
N SER A 210 -5.67 -3.29 5.11
CA SER A 210 -5.80 -4.76 5.16
C SER A 210 -7.14 -5.30 4.63
N PHE A 211 -8.18 -4.47 4.55
CA PHE A 211 -9.46 -4.84 3.95
C PHE A 211 -9.46 -4.80 2.41
N PHE A 212 -8.42 -4.24 1.79
CA PHE A 212 -8.34 -4.00 0.35
C PHE A 212 -7.17 -4.71 -0.34
N ASP A 213 -6.38 -5.48 0.43
CA ASP A 213 -5.13 -6.11 -0.01
C ASP A 213 -5.28 -7.55 -0.49
#